data_AF-A0A658NT17-F1
#
_entry.id   AF-A0A658NT17-F1
#
_cell.length_a   1.000
_cell.length_b   1.000
_cell.length_c   1.000
_cell.angle_alpha   90.00
_cell.angle_beta   90.00
_cell.angle_gamma   90.00
#
_symmetry.space_group_name_H-M   'P 1'
#
loop_
_entity.id
_entity.type
_entity.pdbx_description
1 polymer ?
#
loop_
_entity_poly.entity_id
_entity_poly.type
_entity_poly.pdbx_seq_one_letter_code
_entity_poly.pdbx_strand_id
1 'polypeptide(L)'
;VCGGSLALMDAGVPLKAHVAGIAMGLIKDGNRFAVLTDILGDEDHLGDMDFKVAGTRQGITALQMDIKVQNVTTTIMREALQQALEARLF
;
A
#
# COMPACT_ATOMS: atom_id res chain seq x y z
N VAL A 1 2.67 7.72 -8.22
CA VAL A 1 2.73 8.66 -7.06
C VAL A 1 4.15 9.17 -6.83
N CYS A 2 5.12 8.30 -6.51
CA CYS A 2 6.49 8.71 -6.15
C CYS A 2 7.16 9.61 -7.20
N GLY A 3 7.16 9.20 -8.48
CA GLY A 3 7.71 10.01 -9.57
C GLY A 3 7.03 11.38 -9.72
N GLY A 4 5.72 11.47 -9.46
CA GLY A 4 4.99 12.73 -9.46
C GLY A 4 5.41 13.66 -8.32
N SER A 5 5.64 13.13 -7.12
CA SER A 5 6.16 13.92 -5.99
C SER A 5 7.56 14.46 -6.28
N LEU A 6 8.42 13.68 -6.94
CA LEU A 6 9.76 14.12 -7.33
C LEU A 6 9.71 15.17 -8.44
N ALA A 7 8.88 14.96 -9.48
CA ALA A 7 8.73 15.92 -10.57
C ALA A 7 8.21 17.28 -10.10
N LEU A 8 7.26 17.31 -9.15
CA LEU A 8 6.76 18.55 -8.57
C LEU A 8 7.83 19.27 -7.74
N MET A 9 8.68 18.52 -7.02
CA MET A 9 9.82 19.08 -6.29
C MET A 9 10.85 19.68 -7.24
N ASP A 10 11.20 18.95 -8.31
CA ASP A 10 12.13 19.41 -9.35
C ASP A 10 11.63 20.66 -10.06
N ALA A 11 10.33 20.75 -10.34
CA ALA A 11 9.69 21.91 -10.93
C ALA A 11 9.53 23.11 -9.96
N GLY A 12 9.99 22.99 -8.70
CA GLY A 12 9.91 24.07 -7.71
C GLY A 12 8.49 24.31 -7.15
N VAL A 13 7.57 23.36 -7.29
CA VAL A 13 6.21 23.48 -6.75
C VAL A 13 6.25 23.39 -5.22
N PRO A 14 5.66 24.34 -4.48
CA PRO A 14 5.69 24.34 -3.02
C PRO A 14 4.75 23.27 -2.42
N LEU A 15 5.24 22.04 -2.30
CA LEU A 15 4.52 20.93 -1.66
C LEU A 15 4.52 21.07 -0.14
N LYS A 16 3.42 20.68 0.52
CA LYS A 16 3.34 20.60 1.99
C LYS A 16 4.28 19.54 2.57
N ALA A 17 4.42 18.41 1.87
CA ALA A 17 5.29 17.30 2.21
C ALA A 17 5.44 16.36 1.00
N HIS A 18 6.52 15.57 0.98
CA HIS A 18 6.71 14.53 -0.03
C HIS A 18 5.75 13.35 0.16
N VAL A 19 5.28 12.78 -0.95
CA VAL A 19 4.32 11.68 -0.96
C VAL A 19 4.89 10.50 -1.74
N ALA A 20 4.83 9.33 -1.12
CA ALA A 20 5.14 8.05 -1.74
C ALA A 20 3.91 7.14 -1.70
N GLY A 21 3.92 6.06 -2.48
CA GLY A 21 2.88 5.04 -2.42
C GLY A 21 3.45 3.67 -2.73
N ILE A 22 2.77 2.66 -2.21
CA ILE A 22 3.17 1.25 -2.28
C ILE A 22 1.95 0.39 -2.63
N ALA A 23 2.18 -0.67 -3.40
CA ALA A 23 1.20 -1.71 -3.65
C ALA A 23 1.46 -2.90 -2.73
N MET A 24 0.40 -3.40 -2.10
CA MET A 24 0.46 -4.45 -1.10
C MET A 24 -0.52 -5.55 -1.48
N GLY A 25 -0.19 -6.79 -1.14
CA GLY A 25 -1.03 -7.95 -1.40
C GLY A 25 -1.32 -8.74 -0.14
N LEU A 26 -2.31 -9.63 -0.22
CA LEU A 26 -2.62 -10.62 0.79
C LEU A 26 -2.81 -11.97 0.11
N ILE A 27 -2.15 -13.01 0.64
CA ILE A 27 -2.46 -14.40 0.35
C ILE A 27 -3.00 -15.03 1.63
N LYS A 28 -4.09 -15.77 1.54
CA LYS A 28 -4.81 -16.37 2.66
C LYS A 28 -5.16 -17.82 2.36
N ASP A 29 -4.73 -18.72 3.23
CA ASP A 29 -5.03 -20.15 3.17
C ASP A 29 -5.59 -20.63 4.51
N GLY A 30 -6.90 -20.87 4.56
CA GLY A 30 -7.63 -21.19 5.78
C GLY A 30 -7.50 -20.06 6.81
N ASN A 31 -6.85 -20.34 7.95
CA ASN A 31 -6.58 -19.36 9.01
C ASN A 31 -5.20 -18.69 8.90
N ARG A 32 -4.37 -19.09 7.94
CA ARG A 32 -3.06 -18.49 7.71
C ARG A 32 -3.19 -17.40 6.66
N PHE A 33 -2.38 -16.36 6.78
CA PHE A 33 -2.24 -15.35 5.75
C PHE A 33 -0.80 -14.83 5.72
N ALA A 34 -0.43 -14.22 4.60
CA ALA A 34 0.79 -13.48 4.41
C ALA A 34 0.48 -12.16 3.73
N VAL A 35 1.05 -11.07 4.22
CA VAL A 35 1.00 -9.76 3.57
C VAL A 35 2.23 -9.60 2.71
N LEU A 36 2.02 -9.36 1.42
CA LEU A 36 3.07 -9.13 0.43
C LEU A 36 3.31 -7.63 0.26
N THR A 37 4.56 -7.23 0.13
CA THR A 37 4.99 -5.84 -0.05
C THR A 37 5.54 -5.65 -1.45
N ASP A 38 5.19 -4.54 -2.09
CA ASP A 38 5.62 -4.18 -3.44
C ASP A 38 5.28 -5.26 -4.47
N ILE A 39 3.98 -5.62 -4.50
CA ILE A 39 3.53 -6.76 -5.30
C ILE A 39 3.78 -6.59 -6.79
N LEU A 40 4.19 -7.69 -7.42
CA LEU A 40 4.25 -7.83 -8.87
C LEU A 40 2.85 -8.06 -9.45
N GLY A 41 2.72 -7.88 -10.77
CA GLY A 41 1.44 -8.09 -11.46
C GLY A 41 0.88 -9.50 -11.30
N ASP A 42 1.73 -10.52 -11.26
CA ASP A 42 1.31 -11.91 -11.05
C ASP A 42 0.82 -12.14 -9.61
N GLU A 43 1.44 -11.48 -8.62
CA GLU A 43 1.04 -11.56 -7.21
C GLU A 43 -0.28 -10.81 -6.96
N ASP A 44 -0.55 -9.73 -7.69
CA ASP A 44 -1.86 -9.09 -7.73
C ASP A 44 -2.92 -10.05 -8.31
N HIS A 45 -2.65 -10.60 -9.49
CA HIS A 45 -3.62 -11.44 -10.20
C HIS A 45 -4.01 -12.70 -9.40
N LEU A 46 -3.05 -13.31 -8.72
CA LEU A 46 -3.23 -14.55 -7.95
C LEU A 46 -3.55 -14.31 -6.47
N GLY A 47 -3.41 -13.07 -5.98
CA GLY A 47 -3.64 -12.71 -4.58
C GLY A 47 -5.12 -12.62 -4.21
N ASP A 48 -5.39 -12.74 -2.92
CA ASP A 48 -6.74 -12.71 -2.34
C ASP A 48 -7.26 -11.30 -2.05
N MET A 49 -6.34 -10.33 -1.98
CA MET A 49 -6.62 -8.90 -1.87
C MET A 49 -5.39 -8.14 -2.35
N ASP A 50 -5.61 -7.06 -3.10
CA ASP A 50 -4.60 -6.03 -3.32
C ASP A 50 -5.09 -4.71 -2.72
N PHE A 51 -4.17 -4.00 -2.08
CA PHE A 51 -4.45 -2.66 -1.59
C PHE A 51 -3.26 -1.75 -1.84
N LYS A 52 -3.58 -0.51 -2.18
CA LYS A 52 -2.62 0.52 -2.55
C LYS A 52 -2.73 1.63 -1.54
N VAL A 53 -1.60 2.00 -0.95
CA VAL A 53 -1.54 3.05 0.06
C VAL A 53 -0.57 4.12 -0.39
N ALA A 54 -1.01 5.38 -0.38
CA ALA A 54 -0.15 6.53 -0.58
C ALA A 54 -0.24 7.49 0.59
N GLY A 55 0.85 8.19 0.89
CA GLY A 55 0.89 9.09 2.02
C GLY A 55 2.22 9.79 2.21
N THR A 56 2.23 10.66 3.21
CA THR A 56 3.44 11.32 3.73
C THR A 56 3.96 10.56 4.94
N ARG A 57 5.01 11.09 5.58
CA ARG A 57 5.46 10.63 6.91
C ARG A 57 4.42 10.88 8.01
N GLN A 58 3.49 11.81 7.81
CA GLN A 58 2.52 12.23 8.82
C GLN A 58 1.18 11.51 8.70
N GLY A 59 0.91 10.85 7.57
CA GLY A 59 -0.36 10.15 7.39
C GLY A 59 -0.60 9.64 5.97
N ILE A 60 -1.72 8.94 5.82
CA ILE A 60 -2.22 8.41 4.55
C ILE A 60 -2.97 9.52 3.82
N THR A 61 -2.67 9.72 2.54
CA THR A 61 -3.37 10.66 1.65
C THR A 61 -4.32 9.96 0.68
N ALA A 62 -4.08 8.69 0.39
CA ALA A 62 -4.98 7.87 -0.41
C ALA A 62 -4.89 6.39 -0.01
N LEU A 63 -6.03 5.71 -0.05
CA LEU A 63 -6.17 4.28 0.16
C LEU A 63 -7.12 3.73 -0.90
N GLN A 64 -6.66 2.74 -1.67
CA GLN A 64 -7.48 1.93 -2.56
C GLN A 64 -7.38 0.48 -2.11
N MET A 65 -8.49 -0.26 -2.17
CA MET A 65 -8.53 -1.66 -1.78
C MET A 65 -9.46 -2.43 -2.71
N ASP A 66 -8.99 -3.56 -3.21
CA ASP A 66 -9.76 -4.53 -3.97
C ASP A 66 -9.68 -5.88 -3.26
N ILE A 67 -10.82 -6.34 -2.75
CA ILE A 67 -10.93 -7.54 -1.92
C ILE A 67 -11.56 -8.63 -2.78
N LYS A 68 -10.81 -9.70 -3.03
CA LYS A 68 -11.21 -10.82 -3.89
C LYS A 68 -11.80 -11.99 -3.09
N VAL A 69 -11.60 -12.02 -1.76
CA VAL A 69 -12.11 -13.06 -0.85
C VAL A 69 -12.96 -12.52 0.30
N GLN A 70 -13.82 -13.38 0.84
CA GLN A 70 -14.52 -13.10 2.09
C GLN A 70 -13.60 -13.30 3.30
N ASN A 71 -13.88 -12.60 4.40
CA ASN A 71 -13.20 -12.74 5.71
C ASN A 71 -11.81 -12.08 5.83
N VAL A 72 -11.63 -10.90 5.23
CA VAL A 72 -10.54 -10.00 5.65
C VAL A 72 -10.95 -9.32 6.95
N THR A 73 -10.29 -9.66 8.04
CA THR A 73 -10.62 -9.10 9.37
C THR A 73 -9.92 -7.76 9.60
N THR A 74 -10.45 -6.95 10.51
CA THR A 74 -9.81 -5.69 10.94
C THR A 74 -8.38 -5.90 11.47
N THR A 75 -8.11 -7.06 12.07
CA THR A 75 -6.77 -7.41 12.55
C THR A 75 -5.79 -7.58 11.40
N ILE A 76 -6.18 -8.33 10.35
CA ILE A 76 -5.38 -8.49 9.13
C ILE A 76 -5.11 -7.12 8.49
N MET A 77 -6.16 -6.29 8.37
CA MET A 77 -6.01 -4.94 7.81
C MET A 77 -5.06 -4.06 8.61
N ARG A 78 -5.04 -4.19 9.94
CA ARG A 78 -4.13 -3.42 10.80
C ARG A 78 -2.68 -3.81 10.57
N GLU A 79 -2.37 -5.10 10.51
CA GLU A 79 -1.02 -5.56 10.17
C GLU A 79 -0.61 -5.14 8.77
N ALA A 80 -1.52 -5.30 7.80
CA ALA A 80 -1.24 -4.95 6.42
C ALA A 80 -0.95 -3.45 6.25
N LEU A 81 -1.73 -2.57 6.92
CA LEU A 81 -1.49 -1.12 6.92
C LEU A 81 -0.21 -0.73 7.68
N GLN A 82 0.16 -1.45 8.73
CA GLN A 82 1.41 -1.23 9.45
C GLN A 82 2.62 -1.56 8.56
N GLN A 83 2.60 -2.70 7.87
CA GLN A 83 3.65 -3.09 6.93
C GLN A 83 3.72 -2.12 5.74
N ALA A 84 2.57 -1.63 5.24
CA ALA A 84 2.51 -0.62 4.20
C ALA A 84 3.06 0.75 4.64
N LEU A 85 2.93 1.10 5.92
CA LEU A 85 3.56 2.29 6.48
C LEU A 85 5.07 2.15 6.45
N GLU A 86 5.61 1.02 6.91
CA GLU A 86 7.05 0.75 6.93
C GLU A 86 7.63 0.80 5.51
N ALA A 87 7.00 0.12 4.55
CA ALA A 87 7.43 0.11 3.15
C ALA A 87 7.33 1.48 2.45
N ARG A 88 6.48 2.39 2.96
CA ARG A 88 6.43 3.77 2.44
C ARG A 88 7.55 4.64 3.01
N LEU A 89 8.12 4.28 4.15
CA LEU A 89 9.09 5.09 4.89
C LEU A 89 10.54 4.68 4.68
N PHE A 90 10.80 3.39 4.39
CA PHE A 90 12.10 2.75 4.32
C PHE A 90 12.19 1.84 3.09
#